data_AF-A0A9C7QT47-F1
#
_entry.id   AF-A0A9C7QT47-F1
#
_cell.length_a   1.000
_cell.length_b   1.000
_cell.length_c   1.000
_cell.angle_alpha   90.00
_cell.angle_beta   90.00
_cell.angle_gamma   90.00
#
_symmetry.space_group_name_H-M   'P 1'
#
loop_
_entity.id
_entity.type
_entity.pdbx_description
1 polymer ?
#
loop_
_entity_poly.entity_id
_entity_poly.type
_entity_poly.pdbx_seq_one_letter_code
_entity_poly.pdbx_strand_id
1 'polypeptide(L)'
;MAYLPESDEWPEGVYRLERKDKVEGGINGVSNKPLRNLADRTYFLKKRAEELEKKADEGIKATNYVRAASGAGIGLLPKLMGKLTRYAHGKTGQAKFMFYGFGSSVGNVATVPDKDTNAPIAKFYEFFNRKINLGGIYPIAFKNHSVDGSTVDRFDSAWTTATADGTYPDLALLIYGMNDFSTAQYNAGQTFGNNGFTQRIRNLIRKIKEAGGDVVLTTTPHPHSKRVKWSMPSGIDQSWPVRVSAPVSDADIVPSANESIVTVDWRGVQIPASVRYLRGNDDIRKIATEMKCLLIDIETYWFDAVAQYGEDALFDEVEVVHPNKRGHELSFWRGFEDFFENCRGNGYVAPDAGHDDMLTVGGSSLYPQPTRADIDLMANGTRENAFAVRDQFSRAMVRRIQDGTEIISGYSSSSPTGSAPGYNVTMTRKLIIDRGLFQNGSFIDIPLFSRATAKIFIEAFSGNRTMWAQASELMVSNREGVVAYSVIASIDTTGTTGGIPDARLFKISTIAGALRITAGTDNTVLKIYFESFGS
;
A
#
# COMPACT_ATOMS: atom_id res chain seq x y z
N MET A 1 53.48 29.42 -8.67
CA MET A 1 53.28 29.09 -10.10
C MET A 1 52.19 30.03 -10.62
N ALA A 2 52.43 30.74 -11.73
CA ALA A 2 51.44 31.64 -12.31
C ALA A 2 50.59 30.86 -13.33
N TYR A 3 49.26 30.89 -13.16
CA TYR A 3 48.31 30.25 -14.07
C TYR A 3 47.76 31.27 -15.07
N LEU A 4 47.37 30.82 -16.27
CA LEU A 4 46.56 31.63 -17.16
C LEU A 4 45.15 31.69 -16.59
N PRO A 5 44.52 32.88 -16.47
CA PRO A 5 43.14 32.96 -16.05
C PRO A 5 42.23 32.44 -17.16
N GLU A 6 41.22 31.67 -16.77
CA GLU A 6 40.13 31.22 -17.64
C GLU A 6 39.02 32.29 -17.62
N SER A 7 38.49 32.65 -18.79
CA SER A 7 37.29 33.47 -18.91
C SER A 7 36.12 32.68 -19.49
N ASP A 8 34.91 33.10 -19.13
CA ASP A 8 33.66 32.57 -19.68
C ASP A 8 33.32 33.21 -21.02
N GLU A 9 34.23 33.04 -21.99
CA GLU A 9 34.10 33.58 -23.34
C GLU A 9 34.25 32.48 -24.38
N TRP A 10 33.59 32.64 -25.52
CA TRP A 10 33.81 31.80 -26.69
C TRP A 10 34.61 32.58 -27.75
N PRO A 11 35.96 32.52 -27.71
CA PRO A 11 36.80 33.11 -28.74
C PRO A 11 36.42 32.63 -30.14
N GLU A 12 36.44 33.53 -31.13
CA GLU A 12 36.13 33.24 -32.54
C GLU A 12 37.01 32.12 -33.12
N GLY A 13 38.26 32.02 -32.67
CA GLY A 13 39.23 31.01 -33.10
C GLY A 13 40.24 30.67 -32.01
N VAL A 14 40.98 29.59 -32.21
CA VAL A 14 42.25 29.36 -31.49
C VAL A 14 43.35 29.98 -32.34
N TYR A 15 44.07 30.94 -31.78
CA TYR A 15 45.15 31.60 -32.50
C TYR A 15 46.21 30.59 -32.96
N ARG A 16 46.68 30.72 -34.20
CA ARG A 16 47.81 29.95 -34.73
C ARG A 16 49.06 30.80 -34.67
N LEU A 17 50.09 30.33 -33.97
CA LEU A 17 51.39 30.98 -33.95
C LEU A 17 51.97 31.05 -35.38
N GLU A 18 52.44 32.23 -35.76
CA GLU A 18 53.09 32.51 -37.02
C GLU A 18 54.61 32.60 -36.83
N ARG A 19 55.38 32.33 -37.89
CA ARG A 19 56.86 32.35 -37.82
C ARG A 19 57.46 33.71 -37.41
N LYS A 20 56.69 34.79 -37.58
CA LYS A 20 57.09 36.17 -37.22
C LYS A 20 56.73 36.55 -35.79
N ASP A 21 55.99 35.70 -35.07
CA ASP A 21 55.59 35.99 -33.69
C ASP A 21 56.79 35.91 -32.77
N LYS A 22 56.87 36.87 -31.84
CA LYS A 22 57.89 36.85 -30.80
C LYS A 22 57.55 35.78 -29.77
N VAL A 23 58.55 35.02 -29.33
CA VAL A 23 58.41 34.06 -28.22
C VAL A 23 58.30 34.83 -26.91
N GLU A 24 57.10 35.33 -26.65
CA GLU A 24 56.76 36.10 -25.46
C GLU A 24 55.79 35.29 -24.60
N GLY A 25 56.19 35.06 -23.34
CA GLY A 25 55.38 34.41 -22.31
C GLY A 25 54.57 35.41 -21.48
N GLY A 26 54.02 34.96 -20.35
CA GLY A 26 53.16 35.78 -19.50
C GLY A 26 51.69 35.80 -19.94
N ILE A 27 50.83 36.46 -19.16
CA ILE A 27 49.37 36.45 -19.31
C ILE A 27 48.86 36.99 -20.66
N ASN A 28 49.63 37.92 -21.25
CA ASN A 28 49.33 38.57 -22.52
C ASN A 28 50.37 38.20 -23.61
N GLY A 29 51.27 37.27 -23.33
CA GLY A 29 52.29 36.84 -24.28
C GLY A 29 51.70 36.07 -25.46
N VAL A 30 52.20 36.34 -26.66
CA VAL A 30 51.70 35.71 -27.90
C VAL A 30 51.84 34.19 -27.84
N SER A 31 52.88 33.67 -27.18
CA SER A 31 53.11 32.22 -27.04
C SER A 31 52.01 31.50 -26.25
N ASN A 32 51.36 32.21 -25.32
CA ASN A 32 50.30 31.66 -24.47
C ASN A 32 48.89 31.90 -25.03
N LYS A 33 48.75 32.71 -26.09
CA LYS A 33 47.47 33.07 -26.69
C LYS A 33 46.65 31.84 -27.17
N PRO A 34 47.24 30.83 -27.85
CA PRO A 34 46.49 29.64 -28.25
C PRO A 34 45.98 28.83 -27.04
N LEU A 35 46.82 28.70 -26.00
CA LEU A 35 46.47 27.97 -24.78
C LEU A 35 45.35 28.68 -24.02
N ARG A 36 45.40 30.01 -23.94
CA ARG A 36 44.31 30.81 -23.35
C ARG A 36 43.01 30.66 -24.13
N ASN A 37 43.05 30.73 -25.47
CA ASN A 37 41.84 30.51 -26.28
C ASN A 37 41.22 29.12 -26.07
N LEU A 38 42.02 28.08 -25.86
CA LEU A 38 41.52 26.74 -25.53
C LEU A 38 40.98 26.66 -24.10
N ALA A 39 41.65 27.29 -23.14
CA ALA A 39 41.23 27.33 -21.74
C ALA A 39 39.87 28.04 -21.59
N ASP A 40 39.71 29.21 -22.21
CA ASP A 40 38.45 29.98 -22.19
C ASP A 40 37.29 29.18 -22.81
N ARG A 41 37.51 28.55 -23.97
CA ARG A 41 36.51 27.66 -24.61
C ARG A 41 36.13 26.47 -23.74
N THR A 42 37.12 25.86 -23.07
CA THR A 42 36.88 24.69 -22.20
C THR A 42 36.08 25.10 -20.97
N TYR A 43 36.41 26.25 -20.36
CA TYR A 43 35.68 26.79 -19.23
C TYR A 43 34.23 27.16 -19.59
N PHE A 44 34.03 27.82 -20.74
CA PHE A 44 32.70 28.11 -21.30
C PHE A 44 31.86 26.83 -21.49
N LEU A 45 32.43 25.78 -22.09
CA LEU A 45 31.73 24.50 -22.28
C LEU A 45 31.41 23.81 -20.97
N LYS A 46 32.34 23.83 -20.00
CA LYS A 46 32.12 23.25 -18.67
C LYS A 46 30.96 23.94 -17.97
N LYS A 47 30.95 25.28 -17.93
CA LYS A 47 29.85 26.04 -17.33
C LYS A 47 28.52 25.72 -18.00
N ARG A 48 28.49 25.61 -19.33
CA ARG A 48 27.28 25.26 -20.06
C ARG A 48 26.82 23.82 -19.80
N ALA A 49 27.74 22.87 -19.65
CA ALA A 49 27.44 21.50 -19.26
C ALA A 49 26.85 21.44 -17.84
N GLU A 50 27.44 22.14 -16.88
CA GLU A 50 26.92 22.25 -15.51
C GLU A 50 25.54 22.95 -15.46
N GLU A 51 25.31 23.96 -16.30
CA GLU A 51 23.98 24.57 -16.46
C GLU A 51 22.95 23.62 -17.07
N LEU A 52 23.35 22.81 -18.05
CA LEU A 52 22.49 21.79 -18.66
C LEU A 52 22.19 20.66 -17.68
N GLU A 53 23.16 20.25 -16.88
CA GLU A 53 22.98 19.26 -15.81
C GLU A 53 22.04 19.80 -14.73
N LYS A 54 22.20 21.05 -14.29
CA LYS A 54 21.26 21.72 -13.39
C LYS A 54 19.87 21.84 -13.99
N LYS A 55 19.73 22.19 -15.27
CA LYS A 55 18.43 22.25 -15.95
C LYS A 55 17.80 20.88 -16.16
N ALA A 56 18.61 19.84 -16.37
CA ALA A 56 18.15 18.46 -16.43
C ALA A 56 17.68 18.00 -15.05
N ASP A 57 18.42 18.31 -13.99
CA ASP A 57 18.04 18.06 -12.59
C ASP A 57 16.80 18.85 -12.17
N GLU A 58 16.69 20.13 -12.56
CA GLU A 58 15.51 20.95 -12.35
C GLU A 58 14.34 20.47 -13.21
N GLY A 59 14.58 19.97 -14.41
CA GLY A 59 13.60 19.35 -15.29
C GLY A 59 13.09 18.02 -14.74
N ILE A 60 13.98 17.19 -14.17
CA ILE A 60 13.69 15.94 -13.45
C ILE A 60 12.95 16.25 -12.15
N LYS A 61 13.39 17.26 -11.39
CA LYS A 61 12.69 17.73 -10.19
C LYS A 61 11.33 18.29 -10.56
N ALA A 62 11.21 19.11 -11.60
CA ALA A 62 9.94 19.65 -12.07
C ALA A 62 9.03 18.57 -12.62
N THR A 63 9.52 17.55 -13.33
CA THR A 63 8.71 16.37 -13.70
C THR A 63 8.33 15.55 -12.48
N ASN A 64 9.21 15.39 -11.49
CA ASN A 64 8.90 14.73 -10.22
C ASN A 64 7.92 15.55 -9.37
N TYR A 65 7.97 16.88 -9.42
CA TYR A 65 7.05 17.80 -8.74
C TYR A 65 5.73 17.94 -9.47
N VAL A 66 5.70 17.90 -10.81
CA VAL A 66 4.47 17.85 -11.62
C VAL A 66 3.83 16.45 -11.56
N ARG A 67 4.62 15.39 -11.42
CA ARG A 67 4.13 14.04 -11.04
C ARG A 67 3.72 13.97 -9.57
N ALA A 68 4.31 14.76 -8.68
CA ALA A 68 3.86 14.93 -7.28
C ALA A 68 2.58 15.78 -7.16
N ALA A 69 2.39 16.75 -8.08
CA ALA A 69 1.33 17.75 -8.04
C ALA A 69 0.20 17.53 -9.08
N SER A 70 0.23 16.47 -9.90
CA SER A 70 -0.93 16.02 -10.68
C SER A 70 -1.91 15.20 -9.84
N GLY A 71 -2.18 15.67 -8.62
CA GLY A 71 -3.50 16.25 -8.32
C GLY A 71 -4.73 15.35 -8.34
N ALA A 72 -4.59 14.04 -8.32
CA ALA A 72 -5.69 13.12 -8.01
C ALA A 72 -5.33 12.32 -6.76
N GLY A 73 -5.16 13.01 -5.63
CA GLY A 73 -4.97 12.34 -4.35
C GLY A 73 -6.12 11.38 -4.04
N ILE A 74 -5.93 10.50 -3.06
CA ILE A 74 -6.94 9.56 -2.58
C ILE A 74 -8.29 10.24 -2.20
N GLY A 75 -8.32 11.57 -2.07
CA GLY A 75 -9.54 12.38 -1.96
C GLY A 75 -10.53 12.25 -3.14
N LEU A 76 -10.12 11.72 -4.29
CA LEU A 76 -11.04 11.31 -5.37
C LEU A 76 -11.66 9.92 -5.15
N LEU A 77 -11.35 9.28 -4.02
CA LEU A 77 -11.97 8.04 -3.54
C LEU A 77 -12.72 8.27 -2.21
N PRO A 78 -13.69 9.22 -2.17
CA PRO A 78 -14.32 9.65 -0.92
C PRO A 78 -15.13 8.54 -0.22
N LYS A 79 -15.70 7.59 -0.98
CA LYS A 79 -16.47 6.48 -0.39
C LYS A 79 -15.53 5.46 0.20
N LEU A 80 -14.47 5.10 -0.52
CA LEU A 80 -13.43 4.22 0.00
C LEU A 80 -12.82 4.84 1.25
N MET A 81 -12.41 6.11 1.23
CA MET A 81 -11.84 6.78 2.40
C MET A 81 -12.83 6.82 3.56
N GLY A 82 -14.09 7.18 3.31
CA GLY A 82 -15.13 7.15 4.35
C GLY A 82 -15.34 5.76 4.94
N LYS A 83 -15.23 4.70 4.14
CA LYS A 83 -15.34 3.30 4.55
C LYS A 83 -14.12 2.83 5.33
N LEU A 84 -12.90 3.15 4.87
CA LEU A 84 -11.65 2.87 5.59
C LEU A 84 -11.63 3.56 6.96
N THR A 85 -11.99 4.84 7.02
CA THR A 85 -12.03 5.62 8.28
C THR A 85 -13.04 5.05 9.28
N ARG A 86 -14.20 4.58 8.81
CA ARG A 86 -15.23 3.98 9.68
C ARG A 86 -15.00 2.50 9.94
N TYR A 87 -14.00 1.91 9.30
CA TYR A 87 -13.83 0.46 9.20
C TYR A 87 -15.11 -0.26 8.76
N ALA A 88 -15.90 0.38 7.90
CA ALA A 88 -17.20 -0.10 7.45
C ALA A 88 -17.04 -0.66 6.04
N HIS A 89 -17.11 -1.98 5.93
CA HIS A 89 -16.96 -2.67 4.65
C HIS A 89 -18.34 -2.74 3.99
N GLY A 90 -18.48 -3.39 2.84
CA GLY A 90 -19.79 -3.56 2.21
C GLY A 90 -20.79 -4.37 3.07
N LYS A 91 -21.82 -4.92 2.42
CA LYS A 91 -22.89 -5.77 2.99
C LYS A 91 -22.57 -6.37 4.37
N THR A 92 -23.51 -6.28 5.33
CA THR A 92 -23.41 -6.91 6.65
C THR A 92 -22.87 -8.36 6.56
N GLY A 93 -21.72 -8.61 7.17
CA GLY A 93 -21.00 -9.90 7.09
C GLY A 93 -19.81 -9.92 6.12
N GLN A 94 -19.57 -8.86 5.34
CA GLN A 94 -18.37 -8.71 4.53
C GLN A 94 -17.17 -8.37 5.43
N ALA A 95 -16.29 -9.34 5.65
CA ALA A 95 -15.12 -9.18 6.52
C ALA A 95 -13.93 -8.46 5.85
N LYS A 96 -14.00 -8.12 4.56
CA LYS A 96 -12.90 -7.49 3.80
C LYS A 96 -13.37 -6.35 2.90
N PHE A 97 -12.58 -5.29 2.74
CA PHE A 97 -12.79 -4.32 1.66
C PHE A 97 -12.48 -4.98 0.32
N MET A 98 -13.32 -4.77 -0.69
CA MET A 98 -13.24 -5.49 -1.96
C MET A 98 -12.84 -4.57 -3.10
N PHE A 99 -11.71 -4.85 -3.74
CA PHE A 99 -11.23 -4.16 -4.94
C PHE A 99 -11.48 -5.03 -6.18
N TYR A 100 -12.27 -4.55 -7.14
CA TYR A 100 -12.59 -5.32 -8.35
C TYR A 100 -11.89 -4.74 -9.58
N GLY A 101 -11.28 -5.61 -10.39
CA GLY A 101 -10.77 -5.26 -11.71
C GLY A 101 -11.80 -5.59 -12.78
N PHE A 102 -12.15 -4.64 -13.64
CA PHE A 102 -12.97 -4.88 -14.83
C PHE A 102 -12.21 -4.45 -16.07
N GLY A 103 -12.26 -5.24 -17.14
CA GLY A 103 -11.51 -4.93 -18.35
C GLY A 103 -11.54 -6.05 -19.37
N SER A 104 -10.64 -5.94 -20.34
CA SER A 104 -10.47 -6.91 -21.44
C SER A 104 -9.33 -7.91 -21.18
N SER A 105 -8.80 -8.54 -22.24
CA SER A 105 -7.61 -9.39 -22.17
C SER A 105 -6.36 -8.69 -21.62
N VAL A 106 -6.27 -7.36 -21.76
CA VAL A 106 -5.21 -6.56 -21.12
C VAL A 106 -5.39 -6.52 -19.59
N GLY A 107 -6.63 -6.43 -19.10
CA GLY A 107 -6.91 -6.51 -17.66
C GLY A 107 -6.68 -7.91 -17.08
N ASN A 108 -6.68 -8.94 -17.93
CA ASN A 108 -6.36 -10.31 -17.56
C ASN A 108 -4.91 -10.71 -17.83
N VAL A 109 -4.13 -9.83 -18.48
CA VAL A 109 -2.72 -10.05 -18.86
C VAL A 109 -2.56 -11.34 -19.67
N ALA A 110 -3.32 -11.43 -20.76
CA ALA A 110 -3.54 -12.70 -21.49
C ALA A 110 -2.27 -13.43 -21.93
N THR A 111 -1.18 -12.71 -22.18
CA THR A 111 0.14 -13.25 -22.61
C THR A 111 1.05 -13.66 -21.45
N VAL A 112 0.70 -13.35 -20.20
CA VAL A 112 1.53 -13.65 -19.03
C VAL A 112 1.00 -14.92 -18.32
N PRO A 113 1.86 -15.92 -18.03
CA PRO A 113 1.42 -17.18 -17.45
C PRO A 113 0.73 -17.07 -16.08
N ASP A 114 1.24 -16.23 -15.17
CA ASP A 114 0.71 -16.06 -13.82
C ASP A 114 -0.21 -14.83 -13.76
N LYS A 115 -1.47 -15.01 -14.11
CA LYS A 115 -2.44 -13.91 -14.19
C LYS A 115 -2.83 -13.37 -12.80
N ASP A 116 -2.86 -14.23 -11.79
CA ASP A 116 -3.35 -13.88 -10.45
C ASP A 116 -2.44 -12.86 -9.74
N THR A 117 -1.14 -12.88 -10.03
CA THR A 117 -0.18 -11.93 -9.43
C THR A 117 0.19 -10.75 -10.34
N ASN A 118 -0.01 -10.90 -11.66
CA ASN A 118 0.45 -9.94 -12.65
C ASN A 118 -0.67 -9.06 -13.23
N ALA A 119 -1.94 -9.43 -13.00
CA ALA A 119 -3.09 -8.61 -13.36
C ALA A 119 -2.97 -7.17 -12.86
N PRO A 120 -3.40 -6.15 -13.62
CA PRO A 120 -3.34 -4.77 -13.17
C PRO A 120 -4.05 -4.57 -11.82
N ILE A 121 -5.19 -5.23 -11.58
CA ILE A 121 -5.86 -5.18 -10.27
C ILE A 121 -5.02 -5.81 -9.14
N ALA A 122 -4.31 -6.90 -9.42
CA ALA A 122 -3.44 -7.55 -8.45
C ALA A 122 -2.27 -6.64 -8.09
N LYS A 123 -1.65 -6.00 -9.08
CA LYS A 123 -0.58 -5.02 -8.85
C LYS A 123 -1.06 -3.76 -8.16
N PHE A 124 -2.24 -3.24 -8.54
CA PHE A 124 -2.85 -2.12 -7.84
C PHE A 124 -3.06 -2.44 -6.34
N TYR A 125 -3.59 -3.62 -6.03
CA TYR A 125 -3.72 -4.12 -4.66
C TYR A 125 -2.37 -4.27 -3.94
N GLU A 126 -1.36 -4.83 -4.63
CA GLU A 126 -0.02 -5.01 -4.09
C GLU A 126 0.63 -3.67 -3.69
N PHE A 127 0.59 -2.68 -4.59
CA PHE A 127 1.14 -1.35 -4.33
C PHE A 127 0.33 -0.60 -3.27
N PHE A 128 -1.00 -0.73 -3.26
CA PHE A 128 -1.83 -0.16 -2.20
C PHE A 128 -1.39 -0.68 -0.83
N ASN A 129 -1.23 -2.00 -0.66
CA ASN A 129 -0.80 -2.55 0.62
C ASN A 129 0.63 -2.15 0.99
N ARG A 130 1.54 -2.17 0.01
CA ARG A 130 2.95 -1.85 0.24
C ARG A 130 3.22 -0.37 0.52
N LYS A 131 2.34 0.55 0.08
CA LYS A 131 2.60 2.00 0.19
C LYS A 131 1.59 2.72 1.09
N ILE A 132 0.34 2.29 1.10
CA ILE A 132 -0.76 2.92 1.84
C ILE A 132 -1.10 2.11 3.09
N ASN A 133 -1.34 0.80 2.97
CA ASN A 133 -1.72 -0.07 4.09
C ASN A 133 -0.52 -0.84 4.68
N LEU A 134 0.58 -0.13 4.97
CA LEU A 134 1.86 -0.69 5.44
C LEU A 134 1.72 -1.57 6.69
N GLY A 135 0.94 -1.10 7.67
CA GLY A 135 0.66 -1.85 8.91
C GLY A 135 -0.33 -3.01 8.72
N GLY A 136 -0.91 -3.17 7.53
CA GLY A 136 -1.91 -4.20 7.24
C GLY A 136 -3.22 -4.03 8.00
N ILE A 137 -3.54 -2.82 8.47
CA ILE A 137 -4.70 -2.54 9.32
C ILE A 137 -6.03 -2.74 8.59
N TYR A 138 -6.06 -2.49 7.28
CA TYR A 138 -7.25 -2.65 6.47
C TYR A 138 -7.26 -4.05 5.85
N PRO A 139 -8.28 -4.90 6.11
CA PRO A 139 -8.37 -6.23 5.52
C PRO A 139 -8.90 -6.10 4.10
N ILE A 140 -8.02 -5.83 3.15
CA ILE A 140 -8.39 -5.65 1.74
C ILE A 140 -8.22 -6.98 1.01
N ALA A 141 -9.13 -7.28 0.11
CA ALA A 141 -9.01 -8.33 -0.90
C ALA A 141 -9.36 -7.77 -2.28
N PHE A 142 -8.91 -8.47 -3.32
CA PHE A 142 -9.27 -8.12 -4.69
C PHE A 142 -9.84 -9.31 -5.46
N LYS A 143 -10.57 -9.02 -6.54
CA LYS A 143 -11.01 -10.02 -7.53
C LYS A 143 -10.81 -9.45 -8.93
N ASN A 144 -10.27 -10.26 -9.85
CA ASN A 144 -10.20 -9.90 -11.26
C ASN A 144 -11.45 -10.42 -11.99
N HIS A 145 -12.20 -9.50 -12.60
CA HIS A 145 -13.38 -9.78 -13.40
C HIS A 145 -13.21 -9.30 -14.85
N SER A 146 -11.97 -9.12 -15.30
CA SER A 146 -11.66 -8.89 -16.71
C SER A 146 -12.02 -10.11 -17.57
N VAL A 147 -12.51 -9.84 -18.78
CA VAL A 147 -12.97 -10.88 -19.72
C VAL A 147 -12.19 -10.76 -21.03
N ASP A 148 -11.50 -11.83 -21.43
CA ASP A 148 -10.69 -11.86 -22.64
C ASP A 148 -11.53 -11.53 -23.89
N GLY A 149 -10.98 -10.69 -24.79
CA GLY A 149 -11.67 -10.25 -26.00
C GLY A 149 -12.88 -9.33 -25.80
N SER A 150 -13.21 -8.96 -24.55
CA SER A 150 -14.35 -8.08 -24.29
C SER A 150 -14.08 -6.61 -24.59
N THR A 151 -15.16 -5.89 -24.90
CA THR A 151 -15.26 -4.43 -24.87
C THR A 151 -16.09 -4.02 -23.65
N VAL A 152 -16.20 -2.72 -23.38
CA VAL A 152 -17.01 -2.19 -22.29
C VAL A 152 -18.49 -2.62 -22.35
N ASP A 153 -18.99 -3.02 -23.52
CA ASP A 153 -20.34 -3.55 -23.71
C ASP A 153 -20.62 -4.83 -22.88
N ARG A 154 -19.57 -5.60 -22.56
CA ARG A 154 -19.69 -6.81 -21.73
C ARG A 154 -19.68 -6.51 -20.23
N PHE A 155 -19.53 -5.25 -19.82
CA PHE A 155 -19.47 -4.87 -18.41
C PHE A 155 -20.70 -5.34 -17.64
N ASP A 156 -21.91 -5.22 -18.17
CA ASP A 156 -23.10 -5.59 -17.42
C ASP A 156 -23.16 -7.09 -17.09
N SER A 157 -22.70 -7.96 -18.00
CA SER A 157 -22.57 -9.39 -17.73
C SER A 157 -21.49 -9.69 -16.69
N ALA A 158 -20.33 -9.02 -16.80
CA ALA A 158 -19.24 -9.16 -15.84
C ALA A 158 -19.66 -8.65 -14.45
N TRP A 159 -20.39 -7.54 -14.38
CA TRP A 159 -20.94 -6.96 -13.16
C TRP A 159 -21.91 -7.91 -12.48
N THR A 160 -22.90 -8.43 -13.22
CA THR A 160 -23.88 -9.40 -12.69
C THR A 160 -23.18 -10.62 -12.09
N THR A 161 -22.13 -11.11 -12.75
CA THR A 161 -21.32 -12.22 -12.24
C THR A 161 -20.54 -11.83 -10.99
N ALA A 162 -19.88 -10.67 -11.00
CA ALA A 162 -19.04 -10.16 -9.91
C ALA A 162 -19.81 -9.88 -8.63
N THR A 163 -21.10 -9.52 -8.74
CA THR A 163 -21.96 -9.15 -7.60
C THR A 163 -23.05 -10.17 -7.30
N ALA A 164 -22.96 -11.38 -7.86
CA ALA A 164 -23.99 -12.42 -7.70
C ALA A 164 -24.17 -12.89 -6.23
N ASP A 165 -23.10 -12.82 -5.43
CA ASP A 165 -23.11 -13.12 -3.98
C ASP A 165 -23.64 -11.95 -3.12
N GLY A 166 -23.99 -10.83 -3.76
CA GLY A 166 -24.37 -9.58 -3.12
C GLY A 166 -23.19 -8.80 -2.54
N THR A 167 -21.95 -9.18 -2.84
CA THR A 167 -20.75 -8.41 -2.49
C THR A 167 -20.46 -7.41 -3.61
N TYR A 168 -20.33 -6.14 -3.22
CA TYR A 168 -20.07 -5.03 -4.14
C TYR A 168 -18.65 -4.50 -3.93
N PRO A 169 -18.01 -3.96 -4.98
CA PRO A 169 -16.69 -3.37 -4.84
C PRO A 169 -16.74 -2.09 -4.02
N ASP A 170 -15.80 -1.95 -3.10
CA ASP A 170 -15.46 -0.69 -2.45
C ASP A 170 -14.65 0.22 -3.38
N LEU A 171 -13.88 -0.40 -4.28
CA LEU A 171 -13.16 0.25 -5.37
C LEU A 171 -13.19 -0.63 -6.62
N ALA A 172 -13.41 -0.01 -7.78
CA ALA A 172 -13.34 -0.67 -9.08
C ALA A 172 -12.26 -0.04 -9.95
N LEU A 173 -11.31 -0.85 -10.42
CA LEU A 173 -10.29 -0.47 -11.40
C LEU A 173 -10.76 -0.86 -12.81
N LEU A 174 -10.78 0.09 -13.73
CA LEU A 174 -11.31 -0.10 -15.08
C LEU A 174 -10.19 -0.08 -16.13
N ILE A 175 -10.00 -1.21 -16.80
CA ILE A 175 -8.92 -1.50 -17.77
C ILE A 175 -9.55 -1.82 -19.14
N TYR A 176 -10.36 -0.90 -19.66
CA TYR A 176 -10.96 -0.96 -21.00
C TYR A 176 -10.20 -0.06 -21.99
N GLY A 177 -10.50 -0.18 -23.27
CA GLY A 177 -9.91 0.64 -24.34
C GLY A 177 -9.27 -0.19 -25.45
N MET A 178 -8.48 -1.22 -25.11
CA MET A 178 -7.70 -1.99 -26.11
C MET A 178 -8.56 -2.54 -27.26
N ASN A 179 -9.69 -3.18 -26.94
CA ASN A 179 -10.62 -3.69 -27.96
C ASN A 179 -11.59 -2.61 -28.43
N ASP A 180 -11.96 -1.70 -27.53
CA ASP A 180 -12.92 -0.63 -27.76
C ASP A 180 -12.47 0.37 -28.82
N PHE A 181 -11.16 0.56 -29.00
CA PHE A 181 -10.56 1.52 -29.95
C PHE A 181 -10.00 0.88 -31.23
N SER A 182 -10.21 -0.43 -31.40
CA SER A 182 -9.85 -1.14 -32.65
C SER A 182 -10.57 -0.54 -33.86
N THR A 183 -10.01 -0.70 -35.06
CA THR A 183 -10.61 -0.19 -36.31
C THR A 183 -12.09 -0.56 -36.43
N ALA A 184 -12.42 -1.82 -36.21
CA ALA A 184 -13.78 -2.32 -36.31
C ALA A 184 -14.73 -1.61 -35.33
N GLN A 185 -14.40 -1.58 -34.04
CA GLN A 185 -15.26 -0.98 -33.01
C GLN A 185 -15.40 0.53 -33.18
N TYR A 186 -14.29 1.19 -33.50
CA TYR A 186 -14.25 2.63 -33.72
C TYR A 186 -15.14 3.07 -34.88
N ASN A 187 -14.96 2.44 -36.04
CA ASN A 187 -15.68 2.82 -37.26
C ASN A 187 -17.12 2.27 -37.30
N ALA A 188 -17.42 1.18 -36.58
CA ALA A 188 -18.80 0.70 -36.37
C ALA A 188 -19.57 1.52 -35.30
N GLY A 189 -19.04 2.66 -34.86
CA GLY A 189 -19.70 3.57 -33.91
C GLY A 189 -19.77 3.02 -32.48
N GLN A 190 -19.05 1.94 -32.18
CA GLN A 190 -19.00 1.36 -30.84
C GLN A 190 -18.05 2.13 -29.90
N THR A 191 -17.19 3.02 -30.42
CA THR A 191 -16.40 3.96 -29.60
C THR A 191 -17.14 5.30 -29.39
N PHE A 192 -17.42 6.03 -30.48
CA PHE A 192 -17.93 7.42 -30.44
C PHE A 192 -19.36 7.61 -30.96
N GLY A 193 -20.08 6.54 -31.29
CA GLY A 193 -21.51 6.63 -31.59
C GLY A 193 -22.35 6.96 -30.35
N ASN A 194 -23.64 7.23 -30.55
CA ASN A 194 -24.58 7.67 -29.49
C ASN A 194 -24.65 6.72 -28.28
N ASN A 195 -24.38 5.42 -28.47
CA ASN A 195 -24.29 4.43 -27.40
C ASN A 195 -22.93 3.72 -27.38
N GLY A 196 -21.89 4.44 -27.79
CA GLY A 196 -20.52 3.92 -27.83
C GLY A 196 -19.86 3.84 -26.46
N PHE A 197 -18.58 3.52 -26.47
CA PHE A 197 -17.69 3.40 -25.32
C PHE A 197 -17.89 4.52 -24.29
N THR A 198 -17.94 5.77 -24.74
CA THR A 198 -18.00 6.94 -23.84
C THR A 198 -19.26 6.95 -22.99
N GLN A 199 -20.42 6.64 -23.59
CA GLN A 199 -21.69 6.57 -22.87
C GLN A 199 -21.74 5.34 -21.95
N ARG A 200 -21.22 4.19 -22.41
CA ARG A 200 -21.16 2.96 -21.62
C ARG A 200 -20.27 3.11 -20.38
N ILE A 201 -19.10 3.76 -20.50
CA ILE A 201 -18.21 4.07 -19.37
C ILE A 201 -18.92 5.00 -18.37
N ARG A 202 -19.65 6.03 -18.82
CA ARG A 202 -20.43 6.88 -17.89
C ARG A 202 -21.48 6.07 -17.13
N ASN A 203 -22.20 5.18 -17.83
CA ASN A 203 -23.26 4.37 -17.23
C ASN A 203 -22.69 3.41 -16.17
N LEU A 204 -21.59 2.71 -16.46
CA LEU A 204 -20.99 1.82 -15.47
C LEU A 204 -20.39 2.58 -14.28
N ILE A 205 -19.83 3.77 -14.48
CA ILE A 205 -19.34 4.60 -13.36
C ILE A 205 -20.50 4.93 -12.41
N ARG A 206 -21.65 5.34 -12.95
CA ARG A 206 -22.86 5.59 -12.14
C ARG A 206 -23.27 4.33 -11.39
N LYS A 207 -23.34 3.19 -12.07
CA LYS A 207 -23.71 1.89 -11.47
C LYS A 207 -22.81 1.51 -10.30
N ILE A 208 -21.48 1.63 -10.45
CA ILE A 208 -20.51 1.33 -9.38
C ILE A 208 -20.67 2.30 -8.22
N LYS A 209 -20.83 3.60 -8.52
CA LYS A 209 -21.03 4.64 -7.50
C LYS A 209 -22.35 4.40 -6.75
N GLU A 210 -23.43 4.08 -7.41
CA GLU A 210 -24.73 3.77 -6.78
C GLU A 210 -24.62 2.55 -5.85
N ALA A 211 -23.81 1.56 -6.21
CA ALA A 211 -23.48 0.42 -5.35
C ALA A 211 -22.55 0.75 -4.16
N GLY A 212 -22.13 2.01 -4.01
CA GLY A 212 -21.30 2.48 -2.90
C GLY A 212 -19.79 2.33 -3.12
N GLY A 213 -19.33 2.00 -4.32
CA GLY A 213 -17.91 1.93 -4.67
C GLY A 213 -17.37 3.24 -5.26
N ASP A 214 -16.05 3.39 -5.23
CA ASP A 214 -15.33 4.39 -6.04
C ASP A 214 -14.72 3.76 -7.29
N VAL A 215 -14.38 4.61 -8.27
CA VAL A 215 -13.88 4.17 -9.58
C VAL A 215 -12.51 4.77 -9.87
N VAL A 216 -11.61 3.90 -10.33
CA VAL A 216 -10.30 4.25 -10.88
C VAL A 216 -10.32 3.92 -12.37
N LEU A 217 -10.11 4.94 -13.19
CA LEU A 217 -9.96 4.82 -14.65
C LEU A 217 -8.47 4.71 -14.99
N THR A 218 -8.15 3.85 -15.94
CA THR A 218 -6.86 3.87 -16.62
C THR A 218 -7.05 4.18 -18.09
N THR A 219 -6.16 4.97 -18.68
CA THR A 219 -5.97 4.96 -20.14
C THR A 219 -5.39 3.61 -20.57
N THR A 220 -5.40 3.31 -21.86
CA THR A 220 -4.95 2.03 -22.40
C THR A 220 -3.65 2.18 -23.22
N PRO A 221 -2.74 1.19 -23.19
CA PRO A 221 -1.62 1.11 -24.13
C PRO A 221 -2.06 1.10 -25.60
N HIS A 222 -1.12 1.40 -26.50
CA HIS A 222 -1.36 1.27 -27.93
C HIS A 222 -1.08 -0.14 -28.42
N PRO A 223 -1.79 -0.63 -29.47
CA PRO A 223 -1.42 -1.85 -30.16
C PRO A 223 -0.14 -1.62 -30.94
N HIS A 224 0.55 -2.70 -31.31
CA HIS A 224 1.77 -2.62 -32.09
C HIS A 224 1.49 -1.98 -33.45
N SER A 225 2.09 -0.82 -33.71
CA SER A 225 1.75 0.06 -34.84
C SER A 225 1.86 -0.61 -36.21
N LYS A 226 2.91 -1.42 -36.42
CA LYS A 226 3.21 -2.11 -37.69
C LYS A 226 2.58 -3.49 -37.85
N ARG A 227 2.28 -4.20 -36.75
CA ARG A 227 1.83 -5.61 -36.81
C ARG A 227 0.31 -5.72 -36.84
N VAL A 228 -0.40 -4.77 -36.24
CA VAL A 228 -1.86 -4.73 -36.29
C VAL A 228 -2.34 -4.33 -37.69
N LYS A 229 -3.45 -4.93 -38.14
CA LYS A 229 -4.09 -4.56 -39.40
C LYS A 229 -5.05 -3.39 -39.18
N TRP A 230 -4.85 -2.31 -39.95
CA TRP A 230 -5.66 -1.10 -39.85
C TRP A 230 -6.86 -1.06 -40.80
N SER A 231 -6.97 -2.04 -41.70
CA SER A 231 -8.11 -2.19 -42.62
C SER A 231 -9.39 -2.61 -41.91
N MET A 232 -10.53 -2.27 -42.50
CA MET A 232 -11.85 -2.67 -41.99
C MET A 232 -12.10 -4.15 -42.31
N PRO A 233 -12.63 -4.94 -41.38
CA PRO A 233 -13.10 -6.29 -41.70
C PRO A 233 -14.22 -6.25 -42.75
N SER A 234 -14.18 -7.18 -43.72
CA SER A 234 -15.02 -7.14 -44.93
C SER A 234 -16.54 -7.16 -44.71
N GLY A 235 -16.99 -7.60 -43.53
CA GLY A 235 -18.41 -7.71 -43.18
C GLY A 235 -18.93 -6.64 -42.22
N ILE A 236 -18.15 -5.59 -41.92
CA ILE A 236 -18.53 -4.56 -40.95
C ILE A 236 -18.73 -3.23 -41.67
N ASP A 237 -19.92 -2.65 -41.54
CA ASP A 237 -20.23 -1.29 -41.99
C ASP A 237 -19.45 -0.26 -41.15
N GLN A 238 -19.01 0.82 -41.80
CA GLN A 238 -18.69 2.04 -41.07
C GLN A 238 -20.00 2.76 -40.78
N SER A 239 -20.31 2.99 -39.50
CA SER A 239 -21.47 3.78 -39.08
C SER A 239 -21.07 5.11 -38.45
N TRP A 240 -19.78 5.28 -38.11
CA TRP A 240 -19.21 6.50 -37.55
C TRP A 240 -17.86 6.83 -38.22
N PRO A 241 -17.56 8.11 -38.48
CA PRO A 241 -18.42 9.28 -38.28
C PRO A 241 -19.46 9.46 -39.39
N VAL A 242 -19.26 8.80 -40.54
CA VAL A 242 -20.15 8.83 -41.70
C VAL A 242 -20.42 7.40 -42.15
N ARG A 243 -21.68 7.12 -42.51
CA ARG A 243 -22.10 5.77 -42.92
C ARG A 243 -21.47 5.38 -44.27
N VAL A 244 -20.78 4.24 -44.30
CA VAL A 244 -20.28 3.56 -45.51
C VAL A 244 -20.61 2.08 -45.38
N SER A 245 -21.34 1.52 -46.35
CA SER A 245 -21.71 0.10 -46.33
C SER A 245 -20.47 -0.78 -46.59
N ALA A 246 -20.42 -1.95 -45.95
CA ALA A 246 -19.38 -2.93 -46.20
C ALA A 246 -19.43 -3.47 -47.65
N PRO A 247 -18.27 -3.79 -48.27
CA PRO A 247 -16.92 -3.62 -47.73
C PRO A 247 -16.45 -2.16 -47.77
N VAL A 248 -15.89 -1.67 -46.67
CA VAL A 248 -15.33 -0.30 -46.58
C VAL A 248 -13.87 -0.34 -47.03
N SER A 249 -13.51 0.51 -48.00
CA SER A 249 -12.14 0.59 -48.51
C SER A 249 -11.21 1.28 -47.51
N ASP A 250 -9.91 0.97 -47.54
CA ASP A 250 -8.91 1.56 -46.64
C ASP A 250 -8.83 3.10 -46.69
N ALA A 251 -9.20 3.70 -47.82
CA ALA A 251 -9.25 5.15 -47.99
C ALA A 251 -10.52 5.78 -47.38
N ASP A 252 -11.61 5.02 -47.27
CA ASP A 252 -12.92 5.50 -46.79
C ASP A 252 -13.12 5.29 -45.27
N ILE A 253 -12.25 4.51 -44.63
CA ILE A 253 -12.21 4.36 -43.18
C ILE A 253 -11.74 5.69 -42.57
N VAL A 254 -12.27 6.07 -41.39
CA VAL A 254 -11.86 7.30 -40.69
C VAL A 254 -11.20 7.01 -39.33
N PRO A 255 -9.93 7.39 -39.10
CA PRO A 255 -8.95 7.80 -40.11
C PRO A 255 -8.66 6.66 -41.09
N SER A 256 -8.14 7.01 -42.27
CA SER A 256 -7.79 6.01 -43.29
C SER A 256 -6.77 5.01 -42.74
N ALA A 257 -6.65 3.84 -43.36
CA ALA A 257 -5.68 2.84 -42.90
C ALA A 257 -4.25 3.40 -42.86
N ASN A 258 -3.89 4.24 -43.85
CA ASN A 258 -2.58 4.89 -43.93
C ASN A 258 -2.36 6.00 -42.88
N GLU A 259 -3.43 6.61 -42.39
CA GLU A 259 -3.39 7.68 -41.37
C GLU A 259 -3.71 7.16 -39.96
N SER A 260 -3.80 5.84 -39.80
CA SER A 260 -4.14 5.23 -38.51
C SER A 260 -3.03 5.38 -37.49
N ILE A 261 -1.78 5.51 -37.96
CA ILE A 261 -0.59 5.77 -37.15
C ILE A 261 -0.05 7.16 -37.46
N VAL A 262 0.23 7.92 -36.42
CA VAL A 262 0.95 9.19 -36.48
C VAL A 262 2.25 9.10 -35.69
N THR A 263 3.21 9.94 -36.04
CA THR A 263 4.44 10.11 -35.26
C THR A 263 4.22 11.23 -34.25
N VAL A 264 4.49 10.95 -32.98
CA VAL A 264 4.42 11.91 -31.87
C VAL A 264 5.82 12.19 -31.36
N ASP A 265 6.16 13.46 -31.16
CA ASP A 265 7.36 13.84 -30.41
C ASP A 265 7.09 13.67 -28.92
N TRP A 266 7.70 12.64 -28.33
CA TRP A 266 7.63 12.36 -26.91
C TRP A 266 9.01 12.61 -26.27
N ARG A 267 9.16 13.76 -25.61
CA ARG A 267 10.39 14.15 -24.90
C ARG A 267 11.64 14.13 -25.79
N GLY A 268 11.50 14.56 -27.05
CA GLY A 268 12.60 14.58 -28.03
C GLY A 268 12.82 13.25 -28.75
N VAL A 269 11.97 12.24 -28.51
CA VAL A 269 11.99 10.95 -29.22
C VAL A 269 10.71 10.82 -30.03
N GLN A 270 10.87 10.55 -31.34
CA GLN A 270 9.75 10.31 -32.24
C GLN A 270 9.22 8.90 -32.05
N ILE A 271 7.98 8.75 -31.60
CA ILE A 271 7.33 7.46 -31.35
C ILE A 271 6.05 7.29 -32.20
N PRO A 272 5.70 6.07 -32.63
CA PRO A 272 4.44 5.82 -33.31
C PRO A 272 3.27 5.79 -32.30
N ALA A 273 2.14 6.39 -32.68
CA ALA A 273 0.91 6.35 -31.90
C ALA A 273 -0.31 6.17 -32.81
N SER A 274 -1.24 5.34 -32.35
CA SER A 274 -2.53 5.14 -33.03
C SER A 274 -3.50 6.29 -32.76
N VAL A 275 -4.00 6.91 -33.83
CA VAL A 275 -4.95 8.04 -33.75
C VAL A 275 -6.24 7.66 -33.04
N ARG A 276 -6.74 6.44 -33.25
CA ARG A 276 -7.97 5.96 -32.59
C ARG A 276 -7.79 5.83 -31.08
N TYR A 277 -6.62 5.37 -30.66
CA TYR A 277 -6.31 5.13 -29.26
C TYR A 277 -5.98 6.44 -28.55
N LEU A 278 -5.27 7.37 -29.21
CA LEU A 278 -5.11 8.74 -28.70
C LEU A 278 -6.46 9.38 -28.39
N ARG A 279 -7.40 9.35 -29.36
CA ARG A 279 -8.74 9.92 -29.18
C ARG A 279 -9.54 9.19 -28.10
N GLY A 280 -9.47 7.87 -28.06
CA GLY A 280 -10.14 7.05 -27.04
C GLY A 280 -9.63 7.36 -25.64
N ASN A 281 -8.31 7.46 -25.47
CA ASN A 281 -7.66 7.83 -24.21
C ASN A 281 -7.98 9.27 -23.79
N ASP A 282 -8.05 10.21 -24.73
CA ASP A 282 -8.51 11.58 -24.44
C ASP A 282 -9.95 11.60 -23.92
N ASP A 283 -10.83 10.74 -24.43
CA ASP A 283 -12.19 10.64 -23.92
C ASP A 283 -12.24 9.97 -22.54
N ILE A 284 -11.36 9.01 -22.25
CA ILE A 284 -11.18 8.50 -20.87
C ILE A 284 -10.77 9.65 -19.93
N ARG A 285 -9.81 10.49 -20.33
CA ARG A 285 -9.36 11.66 -19.55
C ARG A 285 -10.49 12.65 -19.29
N LYS A 286 -11.28 12.96 -20.31
CA LYS A 286 -12.45 13.84 -20.19
C LYS A 286 -13.48 13.25 -19.24
N ILE A 287 -13.81 11.96 -19.38
CA ILE A 287 -14.80 11.28 -18.53
C ILE A 287 -14.33 11.25 -17.08
N ALA A 288 -13.04 11.02 -16.82
CA ALA A 288 -12.51 11.04 -15.45
C ALA A 288 -12.75 12.40 -14.77
N THR A 289 -12.49 13.49 -15.49
CA THR A 289 -12.76 14.85 -15.02
C THR A 289 -14.26 15.09 -14.83
N GLU A 290 -15.07 14.79 -15.86
CA GLU A 290 -16.53 14.97 -15.88
C GLU A 290 -17.20 14.24 -14.71
N MET A 291 -16.83 12.98 -14.51
CA MET A 291 -17.46 12.08 -13.54
C MET A 291 -16.78 12.09 -12.18
N LYS A 292 -15.73 12.92 -11.98
CA LYS A 292 -14.93 13.00 -10.75
C LYS A 292 -14.45 11.61 -10.32
N CYS A 293 -13.68 10.96 -11.18
CA CYS A 293 -13.05 9.68 -10.90
C CYS A 293 -11.53 9.85 -10.87
N LEU A 294 -10.85 9.00 -10.11
CA LEU A 294 -9.40 8.92 -10.18
C LEU A 294 -9.00 8.44 -11.58
N LEU A 295 -8.05 9.13 -12.20
CA LEU A 295 -7.41 8.70 -13.44
C LEU A 295 -5.95 8.35 -13.16
N ILE A 296 -5.50 7.19 -13.61
CA ILE A 296 -4.09 6.85 -13.72
C ILE A 296 -3.75 6.73 -15.20
N ASP A 297 -2.96 7.68 -15.71
CA ASP A 297 -2.73 7.84 -17.14
C ASP A 297 -1.59 6.93 -17.64
N ILE A 298 -1.94 5.68 -17.90
CA ILE A 298 -1.05 4.60 -18.36
C ILE A 298 -0.43 4.87 -19.73
N GLU A 299 -1.11 5.61 -20.63
CA GLU A 299 -0.58 5.97 -21.96
C GLU A 299 0.74 6.74 -21.86
N THR A 300 0.91 7.59 -20.83
CA THR A 300 2.15 8.33 -20.62
C THR A 300 3.33 7.42 -20.27
N TYR A 301 3.10 6.40 -19.45
CA TYR A 301 4.09 5.39 -19.09
C TYR A 301 4.38 4.46 -20.27
N TRP A 302 3.36 4.14 -21.06
CA TRP A 302 3.53 3.42 -22.31
C TRP A 302 4.43 4.16 -23.30
N PHE A 303 4.23 5.47 -23.49
CA PHE A 303 5.08 6.30 -24.35
C PHE A 303 6.51 6.42 -23.82
N ASP A 304 6.70 6.53 -22.50
CA ASP A 304 8.03 6.43 -21.88
C ASP A 304 8.71 5.10 -22.25
N ALA A 305 7.97 3.99 -22.19
CA ALA A 305 8.48 2.66 -22.53
C ALA A 305 8.83 2.52 -24.03
N VAL A 306 7.95 3.00 -24.93
CA VAL A 306 8.18 2.96 -26.38
C VAL A 306 9.37 3.84 -26.77
N ALA A 307 9.48 5.05 -26.21
CA ALA A 307 10.61 5.94 -26.47
C ALA A 307 11.94 5.33 -26.03
N GLN A 308 11.95 4.59 -24.91
CA GLN A 308 13.17 4.00 -24.36
C GLN A 308 13.56 2.67 -25.02
N TYR A 309 12.59 1.81 -25.34
CA TYR A 309 12.86 0.42 -25.74
C TYR A 309 12.33 0.03 -27.12
N GLY A 310 11.51 0.88 -27.74
CA GLY A 310 10.77 0.55 -28.95
C GLY A 310 9.57 -0.37 -28.68
N GLU A 311 8.64 -0.45 -29.65
CA GLU A 311 7.43 -1.27 -29.53
C GLU A 311 7.75 -2.77 -29.45
N ASP A 312 8.72 -3.26 -30.23
CA ASP A 312 9.04 -4.69 -30.32
C ASP A 312 9.41 -5.31 -28.97
N ALA A 313 10.02 -4.53 -28.06
CA ALA A 313 10.38 -5.00 -26.73
C ALA A 313 9.18 -5.18 -25.78
N LEU A 314 8.03 -4.57 -26.11
CA LEU A 314 6.83 -4.54 -25.26
C LEU A 314 5.77 -5.55 -25.68
N PHE A 315 6.01 -6.31 -26.76
CA PHE A 315 5.15 -7.38 -27.25
C PHE A 315 5.97 -8.66 -27.41
N ASP A 316 5.32 -9.81 -27.28
CA ASP A 316 5.92 -11.08 -27.69
C ASP A 316 5.99 -11.17 -29.22
N GLU A 317 6.74 -12.14 -29.73
CA GLU A 317 6.79 -12.40 -31.18
C GLU A 317 5.35 -12.67 -31.68
N VAL A 318 4.99 -12.11 -32.85
CA VAL A 318 3.65 -12.15 -33.47
C VAL A 318 2.50 -11.45 -32.75
N GLU A 319 2.62 -11.08 -31.47
CA GLU A 319 1.57 -10.37 -30.75
C GLU A 319 1.38 -8.93 -31.27
N VAL A 320 0.13 -8.47 -31.26
CA VAL A 320 -0.29 -7.20 -31.88
C VAL A 320 -1.06 -6.27 -30.95
N VAL A 321 -1.76 -6.82 -29.95
CA VAL A 321 -2.63 -6.06 -29.04
C VAL A 321 -2.39 -6.37 -27.57
N HIS A 322 -1.68 -7.45 -27.25
CA HIS A 322 -1.40 -7.84 -25.87
C HIS A 322 0.05 -7.49 -25.52
N PRO A 323 0.28 -6.49 -24.66
CA PRO A 323 1.62 -6.25 -24.15
C PRO A 323 2.17 -7.50 -23.45
N ASN A 324 3.46 -7.75 -23.60
CA ASN A 324 4.13 -8.79 -22.82
C ASN A 324 4.30 -8.32 -21.35
N LYS A 325 4.95 -9.14 -20.53
CA LYS A 325 5.19 -8.80 -19.12
C LYS A 325 5.90 -7.44 -18.97
N ARG A 326 6.92 -7.17 -19.79
CA ARG A 326 7.66 -5.90 -19.77
C ARG A 326 6.78 -4.72 -20.14
N GLY A 327 5.89 -4.88 -21.12
CA GLY A 327 4.89 -3.90 -21.47
C GLY A 327 3.97 -3.56 -20.29
N HIS A 328 3.52 -4.56 -19.53
CA HIS A 328 2.73 -4.35 -18.31
C HIS A 328 3.54 -3.70 -17.17
N GLU A 329 4.78 -4.14 -16.96
CA GLU A 329 5.71 -3.59 -15.96
C GLU A 329 5.94 -2.10 -16.18
N LEU A 330 6.25 -1.71 -17.41
CA LEU A 330 6.60 -0.33 -17.77
C LEU A 330 5.40 0.59 -18.01
N SER A 331 4.17 0.05 -18.01
CA SER A 331 2.94 0.85 -18.18
C SER A 331 2.08 0.82 -16.91
N PHE A 332 1.21 -0.18 -16.77
CA PHE A 332 0.29 -0.30 -15.64
C PHE A 332 1.00 -0.34 -14.30
N TRP A 333 1.99 -1.21 -14.14
CA TRP A 333 2.60 -1.43 -12.83
C TRP A 333 3.38 -0.20 -12.41
N ARG A 334 4.18 0.37 -13.33
CA ARG A 334 4.89 1.62 -13.07
C ARG A 334 3.94 2.78 -12.74
N GLY A 335 2.85 2.91 -13.48
CA GLY A 335 1.84 3.95 -13.21
C GLY A 335 1.17 3.81 -11.85
N PHE A 336 0.88 2.58 -11.41
CA PHE A 336 0.34 2.33 -10.07
C PHE A 336 1.37 2.55 -8.97
N GLU A 337 2.60 2.12 -9.17
CA GLU A 337 3.70 2.34 -8.22
C GLU A 337 3.91 3.83 -7.97
N ASP A 338 4.11 4.62 -9.04
CA ASP A 338 4.33 6.06 -8.96
C ASP A 338 3.12 6.77 -8.32
N PHE A 339 1.89 6.34 -8.65
CA PHE A 339 0.68 6.87 -8.02
C PHE A 339 0.65 6.65 -6.51
N PHE A 340 0.94 5.44 -6.05
CA PHE A 340 0.91 5.13 -4.62
C PHE A 340 2.12 5.66 -3.87
N GLU A 341 3.28 5.80 -4.52
CA GLU A 341 4.43 6.51 -3.98
C GLU A 341 4.12 7.98 -3.76
N ASN A 342 3.44 8.63 -4.71
CA ASN A 342 2.94 9.98 -4.55
C ASN A 342 1.96 10.08 -3.37
N CYS A 343 0.96 9.19 -3.29
CA CYS A 343 0.00 9.19 -2.19
C CYS A 343 0.69 9.08 -0.83
N ARG A 344 1.66 8.16 -0.71
CA ARG A 344 2.49 8.02 0.49
C ARG A 344 3.32 9.27 0.79
N GLY A 345 3.99 9.84 -0.22
CA GLY A 345 4.80 11.05 -0.07
C GLY A 345 3.98 12.27 0.39
N ASN A 346 2.70 12.29 0.03
CA ASN A 346 1.73 13.31 0.46
C ASN A 346 1.04 12.98 1.82
N GLY A 347 1.53 11.97 2.54
CA GLY A 347 1.04 11.63 3.88
C GLY A 347 -0.26 10.82 3.92
N TYR A 348 -0.76 10.34 2.77
CA TYR A 348 -1.89 9.42 2.73
C TYR A 348 -1.43 7.99 3.00
N VAL A 349 -1.06 7.71 4.24
CA VAL A 349 -0.68 6.38 4.72
C VAL A 349 -1.63 5.97 5.84
N ALA A 350 -1.99 4.70 5.86
CA ALA A 350 -2.75 4.13 6.97
C ALA A 350 -2.01 4.37 8.29
N PRO A 351 -2.72 4.68 9.39
CA PRO A 351 -2.12 4.81 10.70
C PRO A 351 -1.26 3.58 11.05
N ASP A 352 -0.01 3.82 11.45
CA ASP A 352 0.93 2.80 11.90
C ASP A 352 1.13 2.96 13.41
N ALA A 353 1.06 1.84 14.14
CA ALA A 353 1.36 1.75 15.58
C ALA A 353 2.76 2.26 15.94
N GLY A 354 3.66 2.31 14.96
CA GLY A 354 5.03 2.81 15.09
C GLY A 354 5.19 4.31 14.96
N HIS A 355 4.14 5.09 14.64
CA HIS A 355 4.25 6.54 14.47
C HIS A 355 3.73 7.29 15.72
N ASP A 356 4.55 8.19 16.27
CA ASP A 356 4.20 8.97 17.49
C ASP A 356 3.08 10.02 17.26
N ASP A 357 2.61 10.20 16.02
CA ASP A 357 1.60 11.21 15.63
C ASP A 357 0.17 10.65 15.51
N MET A 358 -0.25 9.77 16.42
CA MET A 358 -1.65 9.31 16.43
C MET A 358 -2.57 10.43 16.96
N LEU A 359 -3.64 10.71 16.22
CA LEU A 359 -4.61 11.79 16.47
C LEU A 359 -5.19 11.77 17.90
N THR A 360 -5.26 12.95 18.50
CA THR A 360 -5.94 13.20 19.78
C THR A 360 -7.44 12.94 19.65
N VAL A 361 -7.92 11.79 20.10
CA VAL A 361 -9.36 11.53 20.29
C VAL A 361 -9.75 11.86 21.73
N GLY A 362 -10.82 12.64 21.87
CA GLY A 362 -11.23 13.28 23.12
C GLY A 362 -11.46 12.30 24.28
N GLY A 363 -10.88 12.63 25.43
CA GLY A 363 -11.19 12.06 26.75
C GLY A 363 -11.90 13.09 27.63
N SER A 364 -12.54 12.62 28.70
CA SER A 364 -13.14 13.50 29.72
C SER A 364 -12.13 13.83 30.82
N SER A 365 -12.45 14.84 31.65
CA SER A 365 -11.56 15.31 32.74
C SER A 365 -11.26 14.26 33.81
N LEU A 366 -12.09 13.22 33.95
CA LEU A 366 -11.89 12.15 34.93
C LEU A 366 -11.04 10.98 34.39
N TYR A 367 -10.96 10.82 33.07
CA TYR A 367 -10.28 9.70 32.42
C TYR A 367 -9.48 10.20 31.21
N PRO A 368 -8.30 10.80 31.43
CA PRO A 368 -7.39 11.08 30.33
C PRO A 368 -7.02 9.76 29.66
N GLN A 369 -7.45 9.57 28.41
CA GLN A 369 -7.04 8.43 27.60
C GLN A 369 -5.52 8.52 27.39
N PRO A 370 -4.76 7.43 27.59
CA PRO A 370 -3.35 7.41 27.20
C PRO A 370 -3.25 7.67 25.70
N THR A 371 -2.30 8.52 25.32
CA THR A 371 -2.14 9.21 24.03
C THR A 371 -1.79 8.32 22.82
N ARG A 372 -2.26 7.08 22.75
CA ARG A 372 -1.94 6.15 21.66
C ARG A 372 -3.20 5.41 21.26
N ALA A 373 -3.60 5.50 19.99
CA ALA A 373 -4.83 4.90 19.52
C ALA A 373 -4.84 3.37 19.71
N ASP A 374 -5.98 2.85 20.17
CA ASP A 374 -6.32 1.43 20.16
C ASP A 374 -6.47 0.94 18.71
N ILE A 375 -5.35 0.58 18.08
CA ILE A 375 -5.30 0.05 16.71
C ILE A 375 -6.20 -1.18 16.52
N ASP A 376 -6.42 -1.98 17.58
CA ASP A 376 -7.31 -3.13 17.51
C ASP A 376 -8.79 -2.70 17.43
N LEU A 377 -9.25 -1.68 18.17
CA LEU A 377 -10.62 -1.14 18.03
C LEU A 377 -10.89 -0.72 16.58
N MET A 378 -9.91 -0.09 15.94
CA MET A 378 -9.99 0.36 14.55
C MET A 378 -9.87 -0.81 13.55
N ALA A 379 -9.16 -1.89 13.88
CA ALA A 379 -8.86 -3.01 12.98
C ALA A 379 -9.81 -4.21 13.08
N ASN A 380 -10.67 -4.32 14.09
CA ASN A 380 -11.58 -5.47 14.20
C ASN A 380 -12.91 -5.14 14.91
N GLY A 381 -13.18 -3.86 15.22
CA GLY A 381 -14.37 -3.44 15.96
C GLY A 381 -14.45 -4.01 17.38
N THR A 382 -13.37 -4.59 17.88
CA THR A 382 -13.32 -5.34 19.14
C THR A 382 -12.37 -4.62 20.11
N ARG A 383 -12.86 -4.23 21.29
CA ARG A 383 -12.09 -3.55 22.35
C ARG A 383 -11.21 -4.50 23.17
N GLU A 384 -10.82 -5.65 22.61
CA GLU A 384 -10.19 -6.71 23.39
C GLU A 384 -8.78 -6.31 23.86
N ASN A 385 -8.02 -5.57 23.05
CA ASN A 385 -6.65 -5.18 23.38
C ASN A 385 -6.52 -3.65 23.50
N ALA A 386 -5.82 -3.21 24.55
CA ALA A 386 -5.39 -1.83 24.77
C ALA A 386 -4.11 -1.47 23.99
N PHE A 387 -3.30 -2.47 23.60
CA PHE A 387 -2.08 -2.26 22.82
C PHE A 387 -1.62 -3.57 22.15
N ALA A 388 -1.07 -3.50 20.93
CA ALA A 388 -0.45 -4.64 20.28
C ALA A 388 0.79 -4.26 19.46
N VAL A 389 1.87 -5.03 19.61
CA VAL A 389 3.05 -5.01 18.74
C VAL A 389 2.97 -6.19 17.79
N ARG A 390 3.21 -5.96 16.50
CA ARG A 390 3.16 -6.99 15.46
C ARG A 390 4.51 -7.16 14.77
N ASP A 391 4.76 -8.34 14.20
CA ASP A 391 5.94 -8.60 13.38
C ASP A 391 5.76 -8.15 11.91
N GLN A 392 6.78 -8.36 11.07
CA GLN A 392 6.74 -8.01 9.64
C GLN A 392 5.65 -8.73 8.83
N PHE A 393 5.00 -9.75 9.40
CA PHE A 393 3.89 -10.50 8.81
C PHE A 393 2.55 -10.16 9.48
N SER A 394 2.49 -9.05 10.23
CA SER A 394 1.31 -8.56 10.96
C SER A 394 0.80 -9.49 12.07
N ARG A 395 1.62 -10.44 12.54
CA ARG A 395 1.27 -11.33 13.65
C ARG A 395 1.59 -10.68 14.99
N ALA A 396 0.70 -10.78 15.96
CA ALA A 396 0.91 -10.14 17.26
C ALA A 396 2.06 -10.82 18.03
N MET A 397 3.11 -10.06 18.33
CA MET A 397 4.22 -10.48 19.19
C MET A 397 3.98 -10.11 20.66
N VAL A 398 3.31 -8.98 20.90
CA VAL A 398 2.89 -8.55 22.23
C VAL A 398 1.47 -8.03 22.14
N ARG A 399 0.58 -8.45 23.02
CA ARG A 399 -0.78 -7.92 23.18
C ARG A 399 -0.97 -7.53 24.63
N ARG A 400 -1.52 -6.36 24.92
CA ARG A 400 -2.02 -6.00 26.24
C ARG A 400 -3.52 -5.85 26.19
N ILE A 401 -4.20 -6.62 27.01
CA ILE A 401 -5.65 -6.56 27.20
C ILE A 401 -5.96 -5.37 28.12
N GLN A 402 -7.19 -4.84 28.04
CA GLN A 402 -7.65 -3.73 28.88
C GLN A 402 -7.51 -3.99 30.39
N ASP A 403 -7.51 -5.25 30.81
CA ASP A 403 -7.34 -5.66 32.21
C ASP A 403 -5.87 -5.70 32.67
N GLY A 404 -4.94 -5.22 31.84
CA GLY A 404 -3.51 -5.19 32.12
C GLY A 404 -2.77 -6.50 31.84
N THR A 405 -3.46 -7.53 31.35
CA THR A 405 -2.82 -8.80 30.95
C THR A 405 -1.99 -8.61 29.68
N GLU A 406 -0.70 -8.90 29.74
CA GLU A 406 0.21 -8.93 28.60
C GLU A 406 0.39 -10.37 28.10
N ILE A 407 0.18 -10.60 26.81
CA ILE A 407 0.42 -11.86 26.13
C ILE A 407 1.55 -11.65 25.13
N ILE A 408 2.69 -12.29 25.37
CA ILE A 408 3.85 -12.31 24.50
C ILE A 408 3.82 -13.60 23.68
N SER A 409 4.08 -13.50 22.39
CA SER A 409 4.04 -14.64 21.45
C SER A 409 5.34 -14.71 20.64
N GLY A 410 5.96 -15.88 20.60
CA GLY A 410 7.08 -16.21 19.70
C GLY A 410 6.64 -17.21 18.64
N TYR A 411 7.09 -17.02 17.39
CA TYR A 411 6.71 -17.85 16.24
C TYR A 411 7.91 -18.58 15.65
N SER A 412 7.74 -19.85 15.26
CA SER A 412 8.83 -20.72 14.77
C SER A 412 9.02 -20.74 13.24
N SER A 413 8.06 -20.25 12.44
CA SER A 413 8.19 -20.15 10.96
C SER A 413 7.35 -19.01 10.36
N SER A 414 7.59 -18.66 9.08
CA SER A 414 6.81 -17.68 8.30
C SER A 414 5.50 -18.23 7.71
N SER A 415 5.21 -19.52 7.83
CA SER A 415 4.06 -20.17 7.17
C SER A 415 3.48 -21.29 8.03
N PRO A 416 2.45 -21.02 8.86
CA PRO A 416 1.73 -22.08 9.57
C PRO A 416 0.99 -22.98 8.60
N THR A 417 1.19 -24.29 8.70
CA THR A 417 0.16 -25.26 8.31
C THR A 417 -0.62 -25.63 9.57
N GLY A 418 -1.93 -25.78 9.45
CA GLY A 418 -2.84 -25.97 10.60
C GLY A 418 -2.65 -27.28 11.40
N SER A 419 -1.64 -28.09 11.07
CA SER A 419 -1.44 -29.45 11.59
C SER A 419 -0.14 -29.66 12.39
N ALA A 420 0.66 -28.61 12.65
CA ALA A 420 1.92 -28.73 13.39
C ALA A 420 1.81 -28.20 14.85
N PRO A 421 1.85 -29.06 15.88
CA PRO A 421 2.04 -28.60 17.26
C PRO A 421 3.41 -27.91 17.40
N GLY A 422 3.45 -26.68 17.96
CA GLY A 422 4.68 -25.88 18.12
C GLY A 422 4.80 -24.65 17.22
N TYR A 423 3.70 -24.20 16.60
CA TYR A 423 3.68 -23.01 15.73
C TYR A 423 4.02 -21.70 16.47
N ASN A 424 3.47 -21.52 17.66
CA ASN A 424 3.73 -20.38 18.51
C ASN A 424 3.86 -20.80 19.96
N VAL A 425 4.77 -20.14 20.69
CA VAL A 425 4.87 -20.24 22.14
C VAL A 425 4.33 -18.94 22.71
N THR A 426 3.47 -19.03 23.71
CA THR A 426 2.91 -17.84 24.38
C THR A 426 3.39 -17.75 25.82
N MET A 427 3.52 -16.53 26.31
CA MET A 427 3.78 -16.22 27.71
C MET A 427 2.80 -15.14 28.15
N THR A 428 2.11 -15.39 29.25
CA THR A 428 1.18 -14.44 29.86
C THR A 428 1.85 -13.81 31.06
N ARG A 429 1.81 -12.48 31.14
CA ARG A 429 2.23 -11.67 32.27
C ARG A 429 1.06 -10.83 32.74
N LYS A 430 0.83 -10.78 34.05
CA LYS A 430 -0.25 -9.97 34.61
C LYS A 430 0.12 -9.43 35.98
N LEU A 431 -0.11 -8.14 36.18
CA LEU A 431 -0.20 -7.57 37.52
C LEU A 431 -1.67 -7.63 37.93
N ILE A 432 -1.95 -8.37 39.00
CA ILE A 432 -3.31 -8.58 39.50
C ILE A 432 -3.49 -7.68 40.72
N ILE A 433 -4.44 -6.76 40.58
CA ILE A 433 -5.03 -5.96 41.66
C ILE A 433 -6.53 -6.22 41.56
N ASP A 434 -6.99 -7.32 42.16
CA ASP A 434 -8.34 -7.89 41.96
C ASP A 434 -9.46 -6.94 42.38
N ARG A 435 -9.30 -6.29 43.53
CA ARG A 435 -10.28 -5.38 44.12
C ARG A 435 -9.62 -4.46 45.15
N GLY A 436 -10.41 -3.56 45.74
CA GLY A 436 -10.01 -2.74 46.89
C GLY A 436 -9.60 -3.58 48.12
N LEU A 437 -9.66 -2.98 49.30
CA LEU A 437 -9.19 -3.59 50.54
C LEU A 437 -9.89 -4.93 50.89
N PHE A 438 -9.13 -6.03 51.01
CA PHE A 438 -9.59 -7.35 51.44
C PHE A 438 -9.86 -7.37 52.96
N GLN A 439 -10.93 -8.05 53.36
CA GLN A 439 -11.20 -8.39 54.76
C GLN A 439 -10.51 -9.71 55.13
N ASN A 440 -10.29 -9.95 56.42
CA ASN A 440 -9.75 -11.20 56.93
C ASN A 440 -10.57 -12.40 56.45
N GLY A 441 -9.89 -13.43 55.94
CA GLY A 441 -10.50 -14.62 55.36
C GLY A 441 -10.96 -14.47 53.91
N SER A 442 -11.00 -13.26 53.35
CA SER A 442 -11.26 -13.05 51.92
C SER A 442 -10.11 -13.61 51.09
N PHE A 443 -10.41 -14.16 49.92
CA PHE A 443 -9.41 -14.81 49.08
C PHE A 443 -9.48 -14.39 47.62
N ILE A 444 -8.41 -14.68 46.90
CA ILE A 444 -8.31 -14.62 45.45
C ILE A 444 -7.75 -15.96 44.95
N ASP A 445 -8.35 -16.47 43.87
CA ASP A 445 -7.89 -17.68 43.20
C ASP A 445 -7.15 -17.29 41.92
N ILE A 446 -5.88 -17.68 41.83
CA ILE A 446 -5.06 -17.48 40.63
C ILE A 446 -5.18 -18.74 39.76
N PRO A 447 -5.93 -18.69 38.65
CA PRO A 447 -6.11 -19.84 37.79
C PRO A 447 -4.80 -20.19 37.08
N LEU A 448 -4.55 -21.48 36.91
CA LEU A 448 -3.39 -22.01 36.19
C LEU A 448 -3.87 -22.90 35.05
N PHE A 449 -3.29 -22.73 33.86
CA PHE A 449 -3.57 -23.62 32.74
C PHE A 449 -3.17 -25.07 33.05
N SER A 450 -3.93 -26.03 32.52
CA SER A 450 -3.57 -27.44 32.63
C SER A 450 -2.23 -27.70 31.95
N ARG A 451 -1.34 -28.44 32.61
CA ARG A 451 0.02 -28.76 32.14
C ARG A 451 0.93 -27.54 31.97
N ALA A 452 0.70 -26.48 32.74
CA ALA A 452 1.53 -25.29 32.74
C ALA A 452 2.34 -25.12 34.05
N THR A 453 3.39 -24.33 33.95
CA THR A 453 4.18 -23.82 35.09
C THR A 453 4.13 -22.31 35.10
N ALA A 454 4.01 -21.74 36.30
CA ALA A 454 3.95 -20.30 36.52
C ALA A 454 4.91 -19.86 37.62
N LYS A 455 5.40 -18.63 37.48
CA LYS A 455 6.11 -17.88 38.51
C LYS A 455 5.16 -16.85 39.09
N ILE A 456 5.04 -16.82 40.41
CA ILE A 456 4.11 -15.90 41.11
C ILE A 456 4.87 -15.15 42.20
N PHE A 457 4.81 -13.83 42.17
CA PHE A 457 5.29 -12.99 43.26
C PHE A 457 4.10 -12.33 43.94
N ILE A 458 4.03 -12.46 45.26
CA ILE A 458 2.95 -11.94 46.10
C ILE A 458 3.56 -10.96 47.09
N GLU A 459 3.02 -9.77 47.16
CA GLU A 459 3.28 -8.79 48.22
C GLU A 459 1.94 -8.41 48.86
N ALA A 460 1.89 -8.34 50.19
CA ALA A 460 0.73 -7.87 50.91
C ALA A 460 1.05 -6.63 51.75
N PHE A 461 0.11 -5.70 51.79
CA PHE A 461 0.12 -4.54 52.68
C PHE A 461 -1.22 -4.47 53.41
N SER A 462 -1.26 -4.17 54.71
CA SER A 462 -2.53 -3.89 55.41
C SER A 462 -2.52 -2.51 56.03
N GLY A 463 -3.59 -1.74 55.80
CA GLY A 463 -3.81 -0.45 56.45
C GLY A 463 -3.96 -0.55 57.97
N ASN A 464 -4.34 -1.73 58.49
CA ASN A 464 -4.47 -1.98 59.93
C ASN A 464 -3.13 -2.43 60.57
N ARG A 465 -2.15 -2.82 59.76
CA ARG A 465 -0.87 -3.41 60.20
C ARG A 465 0.28 -2.84 59.37
N THR A 466 0.42 -1.52 59.38
CA THR A 466 1.35 -0.76 58.52
C THR A 466 2.83 -1.06 58.75
N MET A 467 3.19 -1.68 59.88
CA MET A 467 4.56 -2.09 60.22
C MET A 467 4.90 -3.52 59.74
N TRP A 468 3.92 -4.25 59.20
CA TRP A 468 4.12 -5.61 58.72
C TRP A 468 4.38 -5.61 57.21
N ALA A 469 5.32 -6.46 56.80
CA ALA A 469 5.60 -6.77 55.41
C ALA A 469 5.62 -8.28 55.25
N GLN A 470 4.86 -8.78 54.30
CA GLN A 470 4.90 -10.17 53.90
C GLN A 470 4.97 -10.23 52.37
N ALA A 471 5.99 -10.90 51.86
CA ALA A 471 6.18 -11.15 50.44
C ALA A 471 6.64 -12.59 50.21
N SER A 472 6.22 -13.20 49.11
CA SER A 472 6.61 -14.56 48.74
C SER A 472 6.72 -14.70 47.22
N GLU A 473 7.81 -15.32 46.77
CA GLU A 473 8.01 -15.73 45.39
C GLU A 473 7.83 -17.25 45.29
N LEU A 474 7.00 -17.68 44.35
CA LEU A 474 6.56 -19.07 44.20
C LEU A 474 6.86 -19.58 42.80
N MET A 475 7.22 -20.85 42.72
CA MET A 475 7.16 -21.63 41.48
C MET A 475 6.01 -22.61 41.59
N VAL A 476 5.07 -22.54 40.66
CA VAL A 476 3.80 -23.26 40.71
C VAL A 476 3.62 -24.11 39.47
N SER A 477 3.07 -25.31 39.62
CA SER A 477 2.76 -26.23 38.54
C SER A 477 1.32 -26.71 38.65
N ASN A 478 0.68 -26.91 37.50
CA ASN A 478 -0.65 -27.53 37.42
C ASN A 478 -0.58 -28.78 36.53
N ARG A 479 -0.70 -29.96 37.12
CA ARG A 479 -0.82 -31.23 36.40
C ARG A 479 -2.29 -31.64 36.36
N GLU A 480 -2.98 -31.26 35.29
CA GLU A 480 -4.36 -31.70 35.00
C GLU A 480 -5.34 -31.45 36.16
N GLY A 481 -5.26 -30.27 36.76
CA GLY A 481 -6.10 -29.86 37.88
C GLY A 481 -5.44 -30.03 39.24
N VAL A 482 -4.35 -30.79 39.35
CA VAL A 482 -3.57 -30.93 40.58
C VAL A 482 -2.51 -29.85 40.64
N VAL A 483 -2.71 -28.87 41.52
CA VAL A 483 -1.77 -27.75 41.71
C VAL A 483 -0.77 -28.06 42.83
N ALA A 484 0.51 -27.83 42.55
CA ALA A 484 1.60 -27.89 43.53
C ALA A 484 2.47 -26.64 43.42
N TYR A 485 3.01 -26.16 44.54
CA TYR A 485 3.89 -25.00 44.57
C TYR A 485 5.10 -25.22 45.48
N SER A 486 6.19 -24.51 45.17
CA SER A 486 7.35 -24.35 46.04
C SER A 486 7.59 -22.86 46.30
N VAL A 487 7.92 -22.51 47.55
CA VAL A 487 8.37 -21.16 47.90
C VAL A 487 9.85 -21.05 47.54
N ILE A 488 10.19 -20.11 46.66
CA ILE A 488 11.57 -19.85 46.22
C ILE A 488 12.26 -18.86 47.15
N ALA A 489 11.53 -17.81 47.55
CA ALA A 489 11.98 -16.81 48.50
C ALA A 489 10.79 -16.23 49.28
N SER A 490 11.02 -15.81 50.52
CA SER A 490 10.00 -15.15 51.34
C SER A 490 10.61 -14.13 52.29
N ILE A 491 9.92 -13.01 52.48
CA ILE A 491 10.15 -12.05 53.55
C ILE A 491 8.88 -12.02 54.39
N ASP A 492 9.01 -12.21 55.70
CA ASP A 492 7.88 -12.15 56.61
C ASP A 492 8.32 -11.45 57.91
N THR A 493 7.83 -10.24 58.13
CA THR A 493 8.06 -9.47 59.35
C THR A 493 6.87 -9.48 60.31
N THR A 494 5.86 -10.32 60.06
CA THR A 494 4.64 -10.43 60.90
C THR A 494 4.88 -11.09 62.27
N GLY A 495 6.16 -11.23 62.65
CA GLY A 495 6.67 -12.13 63.68
C GLY A 495 6.01 -12.10 65.06
N THR A 496 6.15 -13.26 65.71
CA THR A 496 5.64 -13.67 67.01
C THR A 496 6.27 -12.93 68.19
N THR A 497 5.48 -12.15 68.92
CA THR A 497 5.71 -11.88 70.33
C THR A 497 4.51 -12.41 71.12
N GLY A 498 4.72 -13.43 71.97
CA GLY A 498 3.78 -13.75 73.07
C GLY A 498 2.66 -14.76 72.82
N GLY A 499 2.86 -15.80 72.01
CA GLY A 499 1.91 -16.94 71.98
C GLY A 499 0.56 -16.67 71.30
N ILE A 500 0.46 -15.61 70.50
CA ILE A 500 -0.70 -15.32 69.65
C ILE A 500 -0.57 -16.11 68.33
N PRO A 501 -1.64 -16.70 67.77
CA PRO A 501 -1.58 -17.45 66.51
C PRO A 501 -1.04 -16.62 65.35
N ASP A 502 -0.27 -17.27 64.48
CA ASP A 502 0.42 -16.76 63.28
C ASP A 502 -0.46 -15.79 62.46
N ALA A 503 -0.30 -14.48 62.70
CA ALA A 503 -1.14 -13.41 62.15
C ALA A 503 -0.55 -12.84 60.85
N ARG A 504 -0.24 -13.75 59.90
CA ARG A 504 0.28 -13.39 58.58
C ARG A 504 -0.71 -12.51 57.81
N LEU A 505 -0.20 -11.58 57.01
CA LEU A 505 -1.01 -10.75 56.10
C LEU A 505 -1.73 -11.61 55.05
N PHE A 506 -1.14 -12.74 54.64
CA PHE A 506 -1.78 -13.73 53.78
C PHE A 506 -1.32 -15.16 54.03
N LYS A 507 -2.14 -16.11 53.60
CA LYS A 507 -1.87 -17.56 53.56
C LYS A 507 -2.08 -18.09 52.15
N ILE A 508 -1.28 -19.08 51.77
CA ILE A 508 -1.35 -19.75 50.46
C ILE A 508 -1.92 -21.15 50.65
N SER A 509 -2.79 -21.59 49.75
CA SER A 509 -3.30 -22.94 49.66
C SER A 509 -3.56 -23.32 48.19
N THR A 510 -3.79 -24.60 47.92
CA THR A 510 -4.13 -25.08 46.57
C THR A 510 -5.57 -25.55 46.50
N ILE A 511 -6.20 -25.30 45.35
CA ILE A 511 -7.48 -25.88 44.96
C ILE A 511 -7.34 -26.51 43.57
N ALA A 512 -8.38 -27.20 43.09
CA ALA A 512 -8.35 -27.76 41.75
C ALA A 512 -8.13 -26.67 40.70
N GLY A 513 -7.01 -26.74 39.97
CA GLY A 513 -6.66 -25.84 38.87
C GLY A 513 -6.25 -24.41 39.25
N ALA A 514 -6.15 -24.06 40.55
CA ALA A 514 -5.75 -22.71 40.97
C ALA A 514 -4.94 -22.67 42.28
N LEU A 515 -4.17 -21.61 42.44
CA LEU A 515 -3.52 -21.24 43.71
C LEU A 515 -4.41 -20.24 44.45
N ARG A 516 -4.81 -20.56 45.68
CA ARG A 516 -5.64 -19.69 46.51
C ARG A 516 -4.77 -18.87 47.48
N ILE A 517 -4.95 -17.55 47.46
CA ILE A 517 -4.31 -16.61 48.38
C ILE A 517 -5.39 -16.00 49.25
N THR A 518 -5.32 -16.24 50.56
CA THR A 518 -6.29 -15.78 51.56
C THR A 518 -5.68 -14.68 52.40
N ALA A 519 -6.32 -13.51 52.47
CA ALA A 519 -5.93 -12.43 53.36
C ALA A 519 -6.12 -12.87 54.83
N GLY A 520 -5.10 -12.65 55.66
CA GLY A 520 -5.14 -12.99 57.08
C GLY A 520 -5.50 -11.81 58.00
N THR A 521 -5.64 -10.61 57.44
CA THR A 521 -6.00 -9.39 58.18
C THR A 521 -6.99 -8.54 57.39
N ASP A 522 -7.76 -7.73 58.11
CA ASP A 522 -8.63 -6.72 57.48
C ASP A 522 -7.80 -5.61 56.82
N ASN A 523 -8.42 -4.92 55.88
CA ASN A 523 -7.82 -3.85 55.10
C ASN A 523 -6.53 -4.23 54.38
N THR A 524 -6.45 -5.46 53.85
CA THR A 524 -5.27 -5.99 53.15
C THR A 524 -5.35 -5.72 51.64
N VAL A 525 -4.28 -5.23 51.05
CA VAL A 525 -4.06 -5.14 49.61
C VAL A 525 -3.10 -6.26 49.22
N LEU A 526 -3.55 -7.14 48.32
CA LEU A 526 -2.71 -8.15 47.69
C LEU A 526 -2.24 -7.63 46.34
N LYS A 527 -0.94 -7.53 46.15
CA LYS A 527 -0.31 -7.20 44.88
C LYS A 527 0.34 -8.46 44.34
N ILE A 528 -0.11 -8.93 43.20
CA ILE A 528 0.31 -10.23 42.68
C ILE A 528 0.85 -10.03 41.27
N TYR A 529 2.10 -10.42 41.05
CA TYR A 529 2.67 -10.55 39.72
C TYR A 529 2.64 -12.01 39.30
N PHE A 530 2.06 -12.28 38.14
CA PHE A 530 1.91 -13.60 37.56
C PHE A 530 2.62 -13.67 36.21
N GLU A 531 3.42 -14.70 36.01
CA GLU A 531 4.05 -15.03 34.73
C GLU A 531 3.90 -16.53 34.45
N SER A 532 3.35 -16.91 33.30
CA SER A 532 3.19 -18.32 32.90
C SER A 532 3.44 -18.47 31.41
N PHE A 533 4.06 -19.58 31.03
CA PHE A 533 3.97 -20.03 29.65
C PHE A 533 2.55 -20.55 29.39
N GLY A 534 1.95 -20.14 28.28
CA GLY A 534 0.66 -20.64 27.82
C GLY A 534 0.80 -22.01 27.15
N SER A 535 -0.32 -22.67 26.91
CA SER A 535 -0.39 -23.92 26.13
C SER A 535 -0.20 -23.70 24.64
#